data_AF-A0A183HWZ2-F1
#
_entry.id   AF-A0A183HWZ2-F1
#
_cell.length_a   1.000
_cell.length_b   1.000
_cell.length_c   1.000
_cell.angle_alpha   90.00
_cell.angle_beta   90.00
_cell.angle_gamma   90.00
#
_symmetry.space_group_name_H-M   'P 1'
#
loop_
_entity.id
_entity.type
_entity.pdbx_description
1 polymer ?
#
loop_
_entity_poly.entity_id
_entity_poly.type
_entity_poly.pdbx_seq_one_letter_code
_entity_poly.pdbx_strand_id
1 'polypeptide(L)'
;MGDEAVPFIINNFKAIHLVFLDLSDLGDCYKDEVWNNLDSDNLPDLHLLKLHGNKVNIENLQRLNLKRPKLLISTKWNYFINWTKTEDGCIFHDTF
;
A
#
# COMPACT_ATOMS: atom_id res chain seq x y z
N MET A 1 2.60 17.01 3.19
CA MET A 1 1.72 16.53 4.28
C MET A 1 1.58 15.00 4.28
N GLY A 2 1.37 14.33 3.13
CA GLY A 2 1.27 12.86 3.08
C GLY A 2 2.48 12.10 3.65
N ASP A 3 3.71 12.52 3.32
CA ASP A 3 4.94 11.86 3.78
C ASP A 3 5.11 11.83 5.31
N GLU A 4 4.58 12.82 6.03
CA GLU A 4 4.66 12.89 7.51
C GLU A 4 3.52 12.11 8.18
N ALA A 5 2.39 11.93 7.49
CA ALA A 5 1.24 11.22 8.00
C ALA A 5 1.54 9.72 8.21
N VAL A 6 2.26 9.08 7.29
CA VAL A 6 2.53 7.63 7.38
C VAL A 6 3.46 7.27 8.56
N PRO A 7 4.62 7.92 8.75
CA PRO A 7 5.44 7.71 9.96
C PRO A 7 4.68 8.04 11.24
N PHE A 8 3.86 9.09 11.25
CA PHE A 8 3.01 9.42 12.39
C PHE A 8 2.02 8.29 12.71
N ILE A 9 1.32 7.76 11.69
CA ILE A 9 0.37 6.65 11.86
C ILE A 9 1.11 5.42 12.41
N ILE A 10 2.25 5.06 11.86
CA ILE A 10 3.00 3.90 12.33
C ILE A 10 3.45 4.08 13.78
N ASN A 11 4.05 5.23 14.11
CA ASN A 11 4.52 5.47 15.47
C ASN A 11 3.40 5.45 16.52
N ASN A 12 2.17 5.82 16.15
CA ASN A 12 1.04 5.86 17.09
C ASN A 12 0.17 4.59 17.06
N PHE A 13 0.17 3.83 15.96
CA PHE A 13 -0.73 2.70 15.75
C PHE A 13 -0.01 1.35 15.56
N LYS A 14 1.33 1.29 15.67
CA LYS A 14 2.12 0.05 15.58
C LYS A 14 1.72 -1.03 16.60
N ALA A 15 1.22 -0.62 17.77
CA ALA A 15 0.73 -1.54 18.81
C ALA A 15 -0.78 -1.85 18.71
N ILE A 16 -1.47 -1.26 17.73
CA ILE A 16 -2.91 -1.43 17.49
C ILE A 16 -3.09 -2.33 16.26
N HIS A 17 -4.06 -3.23 16.31
CA HIS A 17 -4.45 -4.11 15.18
C HIS A 17 -5.09 -3.29 14.05
N LEU A 18 -4.31 -2.45 13.38
CA LEU A 18 -4.79 -1.62 12.28
C LEU A 18 -5.01 -2.48 11.04
N VAL A 19 -6.27 -2.85 10.79
CA VAL A 19 -6.64 -3.72 9.65
C VAL A 19 -6.82 -2.93 8.35
N PHE A 20 -7.27 -1.68 8.45
CA PHE A 20 -7.61 -0.84 7.32
C PHE A 20 -7.01 0.56 7.47
N LEU A 21 -6.43 1.06 6.38
CA LEU A 21 -5.91 2.41 6.30
C LEU A 21 -6.37 3.10 5.01
N ASP A 22 -7.07 4.23 5.17
CA ASP A 22 -7.48 5.10 4.06
C ASP A 22 -6.61 6.37 4.07
N LEU A 23 -5.87 6.58 3.00
CA LEU A 23 -5.04 7.76 2.76
C LEU A 23 -5.44 8.49 1.48
N SER A 24 -6.72 8.42 1.09
CA SER A 24 -7.23 9.05 -0.12
C SER A 24 -7.18 10.59 -0.07
N ASP A 25 -7.11 11.23 -1.23
CA ASP A 25 -7.25 12.69 -1.43
C ASP A 25 -6.24 13.57 -0.67
N LEU A 26 -5.00 13.08 -0.49
CA LEU A 26 -3.92 13.80 0.19
C LEU A 26 -3.00 14.61 -0.75
N GLY A 27 -3.39 14.73 -2.02
CA GLY A 27 -3.01 15.83 -2.91
C GLY A 27 -1.68 15.68 -3.66
N ASP A 28 -0.60 15.23 -3.02
CA ASP A 28 0.71 15.12 -3.67
C ASP A 28 1.52 13.89 -3.25
N CYS A 29 2.29 13.40 -4.23
CA CYS A 29 3.04 12.14 -4.28
C CYS A 29 3.71 11.79 -2.94
N TYR A 30 3.24 10.71 -2.30
CA TYR A 30 4.05 10.05 -1.27
C TYR A 30 5.40 9.70 -1.87
N LYS A 31 6.48 10.03 -1.16
CA LYS A 31 7.80 9.53 -1.53
C LYS A 31 7.79 8.01 -1.50
N ASP A 32 8.53 7.43 -2.44
CA ASP A 32 8.63 5.99 -2.61
C ASP A 32 9.08 5.27 -1.32
N GLU A 33 9.91 5.94 -0.53
CA GLU A 33 10.44 5.45 0.75
C GLU A 33 9.35 5.25 1.81
N VAL A 34 8.25 6.00 1.73
CA VAL A 34 7.17 5.99 2.71
C VAL A 34 6.48 4.62 2.78
N TRP A 35 6.35 3.96 1.63
CA TRP A 35 5.72 2.65 1.51
C TRP A 35 6.50 1.53 2.21
N ASN A 36 7.82 1.69 2.36
CA ASN A 36 8.63 0.73 3.10
C ASN A 36 8.23 0.69 4.58
N ASN A 37 7.70 1.78 5.14
CA ASN A 37 7.26 1.81 6.52
C ASN A 37 5.96 0.99 6.73
N LEU A 38 5.23 0.65 5.67
CA LEU A 38 4.07 -0.24 5.72
C LEU A 38 4.46 -1.72 5.64
N ASP A 39 5.68 -2.08 6.03
CA ASP A 39 6.13 -3.47 6.12
C ASP A 39 5.40 -4.25 7.24
N SER A 40 5.56 -5.58 7.20
CA SER A 40 4.93 -6.51 8.12
C SER A 40 5.38 -6.32 9.58
N ASP A 41 6.55 -5.72 9.82
CA ASP A 41 7.10 -5.54 11.16
C ASP A 41 6.50 -4.30 11.85
N ASN A 42 6.08 -3.31 11.05
CA ASN A 42 5.50 -2.06 11.53
C ASN A 42 3.97 -2.11 11.62
N LEU A 43 3.29 -2.80 10.70
CA LEU A 43 1.84 -2.93 10.68
C LEU A 43 1.43 -4.35 10.24
N PRO A 44 1.62 -5.38 11.07
CA PRO A 44 1.43 -6.78 10.67
C PRO A 44 -0.01 -7.09 10.22
N ASP A 45 -1.00 -6.46 10.85
CA ASP A 45 -2.42 -6.73 10.61
C ASP A 45 -3.05 -5.87 9.51
N LEU A 46 -2.26 -4.99 8.88
CA LEU A 46 -2.76 -4.18 7.78
C LEU A 46 -3.07 -5.06 6.56
N HIS A 47 -4.36 -5.13 6.24
CA HIS A 47 -4.90 -5.95 5.15
C HIS A 47 -5.47 -5.13 4.01
N LEU A 48 -5.84 -3.86 4.26
CA LEU A 48 -6.40 -3.01 3.23
C LEU A 48 -5.82 -1.60 3.31
N LEU A 49 -5.24 -1.16 2.19
CA LEU A 49 -4.71 0.18 1.97
C LEU A 49 -5.46 0.84 0.81
N LYS A 50 -6.09 1.98 1.07
CA LYS A 50 -6.81 2.77 0.06
C LYS A 50 -6.10 4.09 -0.19
N LEU A 51 -5.82 4.38 -1.46
CA LEU A 51 -5.00 5.51 -1.92
C LEU A 51 -5.71 6.33 -3.02
N HIS A 52 -7.04 6.38 -3.04
CA HIS A 52 -7.79 7.02 -4.13
C HIS A 52 -7.48 8.52 -4.22
N GLY A 53 -7.57 9.09 -5.42
CA GLY A 53 -7.37 10.54 -5.62
C GLY A 53 -5.93 11.02 -5.45
N ASN A 54 -4.97 10.12 -5.20
CA ASN A 54 -3.55 10.47 -5.08
C ASN A 54 -2.76 10.16 -6.36
N LYS A 55 -1.71 10.95 -6.61
CA LYS A 55 -0.67 10.60 -7.57
C LYS A 55 0.31 9.63 -6.91
N VAL A 56 0.27 8.35 -7.31
CA VAL A 56 1.10 7.28 -6.72
C VAL A 56 1.97 6.60 -7.77
N ASN A 57 3.17 6.15 -7.36
CA ASN A 57 4.02 5.32 -8.20
C ASN A 57 3.57 3.84 -8.08
N ILE A 58 2.93 3.33 -9.15
CA ILE A 58 2.37 1.98 -9.18
C ILE A 58 3.45 0.91 -8.97
N GLU A 59 4.64 1.07 -9.53
CA GLU A 59 5.72 0.07 -9.41
C GLU A 59 6.14 -0.15 -7.95
N ASN A 60 6.14 0.91 -7.13
CA ASN A 60 6.48 0.78 -5.72
C ASN A 60 5.38 0.11 -4.91
N LEU A 61 4.13 0.38 -5.24
CA LEU A 61 2.99 -0.32 -4.62
C LEU A 61 2.95 -1.79 -5.02
N GLN A 62 3.33 -2.11 -6.26
CA GLN A 62 3.53 -3.50 -6.72
C GLN A 62 4.62 -4.20 -5.92
N ARG A 63 5.78 -3.56 -5.70
CA ARG A 63 6.86 -4.10 -4.85
C ARG A 63 6.41 -4.30 -3.40
N LEU A 64 5.65 -3.35 -2.84
CA LEU A 64 5.06 -3.49 -1.50
C LEU A 64 4.09 -4.69 -1.46
N ASN A 65 3.21 -4.83 -2.44
CA ASN A 65 2.24 -5.92 -2.52
C ASN A 65 2.92 -7.30 -2.72
N LEU A 66 4.03 -7.37 -3.47
CA LEU A 66 4.84 -8.59 -3.56
C LEU A 66 5.47 -8.97 -2.21
N LYS A 67 5.97 -7.99 -1.44
CA LYS A 67 6.49 -8.21 -0.07
C LYS A 67 5.37 -8.57 0.91
N ARG A 68 4.15 -8.09 0.68
CA ARG A 68 2.96 -8.32 1.51
C ARG A 68 1.79 -8.85 0.68
N PRO A 69 1.79 -10.13 0.24
CA PRO A 69 0.75 -10.66 -0.63
C PRO A 69 -0.68 -10.61 -0.07
N LYS A 70 -0.83 -10.47 1.26
CA LYS A 70 -2.13 -10.34 1.94
C LYS A 70 -2.62 -8.89 2.10
N LEU A 71 -1.83 -7.89 1.67
CA LEU A 71 -2.20 -6.48 1.73
C LEU A 71 -2.89 -6.08 0.43
N LEU A 72 -4.21 -5.88 0.48
CA LEU A 72 -4.98 -5.36 -0.64
C LEU A 72 -4.69 -3.86 -0.78
N ILE A 73 -4.23 -3.43 -1.97
CA ILE A 73 -3.93 -2.03 -2.27
C ILE A 73 -4.87 -1.54 -3.37
N SER A 74 -5.68 -0.53 -3.07
CA SER A 74 -6.60 0.09 -4.03
C SER A 74 -6.21 1.54 -4.31
N THR A 75 -5.82 1.83 -5.54
CA THR A 75 -5.39 3.18 -5.99
C THR A 75 -6.49 3.95 -6.72
N LYS A 76 -7.53 3.25 -7.18
CA LYS A 76 -8.70 3.81 -7.86
C LYS A 76 -9.92 2.91 -7.63
N TRP A 77 -11.11 3.43 -7.93
CA TRP A 77 -12.36 2.69 -7.84
C TRP A 77 -12.31 1.37 -8.63
N ASN A 78 -12.85 0.30 -8.04
CA ASN A 78 -12.97 -1.03 -8.65
C ASN A 78 -11.65 -1.64 -9.13
N TYR A 79 -10.53 -1.27 -8.51
CA TYR A 79 -9.22 -1.77 -8.85
C TYR A 79 -8.43 -2.08 -7.59
N PHE A 80 -7.76 -3.22 -7.61
CA PHE A 80 -6.71 -3.56 -6.67
C PHE A 80 -5.48 -4.03 -7.45
N ILE A 81 -4.32 -3.75 -6.88
CA ILE A 81 -3.09 -4.37 -7.37
C ILE A 81 -3.21 -5.88 -7.14
N ASN A 82 -3.13 -6.62 -8.24
CA ASN A 82 -3.20 -8.08 -8.25
C ASN A 82 -2.15 -8.63 -9.20
N TRP A 83 -1.62 -9.81 -8.89
CA TRP A 83 -0.60 -10.48 -9.69
C TRP A 83 -0.67 -11.99 -9.54
N THR A 84 -0.09 -12.69 -10.50
CA THR A 84 0.09 -14.14 -10.46
C THR A 84 1.56 -14.48 -10.56
N LYS A 85 2.02 -15.40 -9.69
CA LYS A 85 3.36 -15.96 -9.77
C LYS A 85 3.44 -16.93 -10.96
N THR A 86 4.44 -16.75 -11.80
CA THR A 86 4.76 -17.65 -12.92
C THR A 86 6.16 -18.25 -12.72
N GLU A 87 6.56 -19.16 -13.61
CA GLU A 87 7.91 -19.71 -13.62
C GLU A 87 8.97 -18.62 -13.88
N ASP A 88 8.64 -17.64 -14.73
CA ASP A 88 9.54 -16.54 -15.13
C ASP A 88 9.46 -15.28 -14.25
N GLY A 89 8.56 -15.25 -13.25
CA GLY A 89 8.41 -14.09 -12.37
C GLY A 89 7.00 -13.84 -11.87
N CYS A 90 6.54 -12.59 -11.97
CA CYS A 90 5.21 -12.16 -11.56
C CYS A 90 4.56 -11.32 -12.65
N ILE A 91 3.30 -11.62 -12.99
CA ILE A 91 2.51 -10.87 -13.97
C ILE A 91 1.45 -10.08 -13.20
N PHE A 92 1.43 -8.77 -13.37
CA PHE A 92 0.41 -7.89 -12.79
C PHE A 92 -0.81 -7.78 -13.70
N HIS A 93 -1.99 -7.70 -13.09
CA HIS A 93 -3.27 -7.65 -13.79
C HIS A 93 -3.90 -6.27 -13.63
N ASP A 94 -4.42 -5.74 -14.74
CA ASP A 94 -5.11 -4.45 -14.75
C ASP A 94 -6.63 -4.58 -14.47
N THR A 95 -7.12 -5.81 -14.41
CA THR A 95 -8.54 -6.18 -14.24
C THR A 95 -8.70 -7.40 -13.33
N PHE A 96 -9.86 -7.49 -12.68
CA PHE A 96 -10.27 -8.59 -11.80
C PHE A 96 -10.69 -9.86 -12.55
#